data_AF-A0A7V4MG38-F1
#
_entry.id   AF-A0A7V4MG38-F1
#
_cell.length_a   1.000
_cell.length_b   1.000
_cell.length_c   1.000
_cell.angle_alpha   90.00
_cell.angle_beta   90.00
_cell.angle_gamma   90.00
#
_symmetry.space_group_name_H-M   'P 1'
#
loop_
_entity.id
_entity.type
_entity.pdbx_description
1 polymer ?
#
loop_
_entity_poly.entity_id
_entity_poly.type
_entity_poly.pdbx_seq_one_letter_code
_entity_poly.pdbx_strand_id
1 'polypeptide(L)' 'RALSAADQRVNDAVLALMALGYKQPEGHEAVRAAQALLGPTATVEDLVRACLKKGA' A
#
# COMPACT_ATOMS: atom_id res chain seq x y z
N ARG A 1 3.00 10.32 18.79
CA ARG A 1 3.90 10.51 17.62
C ARG A 1 3.00 10.51 16.39
N ALA A 2 3.00 11.59 15.60
CA ALA A 2 2.30 11.59 14.32
C ALA A 2 3.05 10.69 13.34
N LEU A 3 2.32 9.92 12.53
CA LEU A 3 2.90 9.13 11.45
C LEU A 3 3.52 10.08 10.42
N SER A 4 4.64 9.67 9.80
CA SER A 4 5.16 10.41 8.65
C SER A 4 4.15 10.35 7.51
N ALA A 5 4.16 11.33 6.60
CA ALA A 5 3.26 11.31 5.45
C ALA A 5 3.44 10.04 4.59
N ALA A 6 4.65 9.47 4.55
CA ALA A 6 4.91 8.20 3.87
C ALA A 6 4.24 7.02 4.58
N ASP A 7 4.31 6.97 5.92
CA ASP A 7 3.66 5.90 6.70
C ASP A 7 2.13 6.00 6.64
N GLN A 8 1.58 7.23 6.59
CA GLN A 8 0.14 7.45 6.39
C GLN A 8 -0.32 6.83 5.06
N ARG A 9 0.39 7.10 3.96
CA ARG A 9 0.06 6.53 2.65
C ARG A 9 0.12 5.01 2.62
N VAL A 10 1.09 4.41 3.31
CA VAL A 10 1.19 2.95 3.43
C VAL A 10 -0.01 2.38 4.18
N ASN A 11 -0.38 2.97 5.31
CA ASN A 11 -1.52 2.50 6.10
C ASN A 11 -2.85 2.63 5.33
N ASP A 12 -3.06 3.76 4.65
CA ASP A 12 -4.28 3.98 3.85
C ASP A 12 -4.38 2.97 2.68
N ALA A 13 -3.26 2.68 2.02
CA ALA A 13 -3.22 1.67 0.97
C ALA A 13 -3.50 0.26 1.51
N VAL A 14 -3.00 -0.09 2.70
CA VAL A 14 -3.30 -1.37 3.34
C VAL A 14 -4.77 -1.48 3.72
N LEU A 15 -5.37 -0.42 4.25
CA LEU A 15 -6.81 -0.38 4.55
C LEU A 15 -7.65 -0.56 3.28
N ALA A 16 -7.25 0.07 2.18
CA ALA A 16 -7.91 -0.12 0.89
C ALA A 16 -7.79 -1.59 0.41
N LEU A 17 -6.62 -2.22 0.51
CA LEU A 17 -6.47 -3.63 0.15
C LEU A 17 -7.30 -4.56 1.05
N MET A 18 -7.39 -4.28 2.34
CA MET A 18 -8.25 -5.03 3.25
C MET A 18 -9.73 -4.92 2.85
N ALA A 19 -10.18 -3.74 2.43
CA ALA A 19 -11.54 -3.54 1.90
C ALA A 19 -11.80 -4.32 0.59
N LEU A 20 -10.74 -4.62 -0.18
CA LEU A 20 -10.80 -5.46 -1.37
C LEU A 20 -10.66 -6.97 -1.07
N GLY A 21 -10.49 -7.35 0.19
CA GLY A 21 -10.44 -8.75 0.64
C GLY A 21 -9.03 -9.31 0.92
N TYR A 22 -7.99 -8.49 0.85
CA TYR A 22 -6.63 -8.91 1.26
C TYR A 22 -6.55 -9.08 2.78
N LYS A 23 -5.78 -10.07 3.24
CA LYS A 23 -5.46 -10.16 4.67
C LYS A 23 -4.48 -9.07 5.05
N GLN A 24 -4.58 -8.54 6.26
CA GLN A 24 -3.72 -7.46 6.74
C GLN A 24 -2.20 -7.72 6.55
N PRO A 25 -1.65 -8.92 6.87
CA PRO A 25 -0.23 -9.20 6.65
C PRO A 25 0.17 -9.15 5.17
N GLU A 26 -0.67 -9.71 4.30
CA GLU A 26 -0.47 -9.75 2.85
C GLU A 26 -0.57 -8.33 2.25
N GLY A 27 -1.52 -7.51 2.74
CA GLY A 27 -1.67 -6.11 2.35
C GLY A 27 -0.44 -5.29 2.72
N HIS A 28 0.08 -5.43 3.94
CA HIS A 28 1.31 -4.74 4.35
C HIS A 28 2.53 -5.15 3.52
N GLU A 29 2.65 -6.43 3.18
CA GLU A 29 3.74 -6.92 2.33
C GLU A 29 3.62 -6.34 0.90
N ALA A 30 2.43 -6.41 0.31
CA ALA A 30 2.17 -5.91 -1.04
C ALA A 30 2.42 -4.40 -1.16
N VAL A 31 1.96 -3.61 -0.19
CA VAL A 31 2.13 -2.15 -0.20
C VAL A 31 3.60 -1.76 0.02
N ARG A 32 4.34 -2.47 0.88
CA ARG A 32 5.79 -2.23 1.03
C ARG A 32 6.56 -2.55 -0.25
N ALA A 33 6.21 -3.64 -0.93
CA ALA A 33 6.80 -3.99 -2.23
C ALA A 33 6.48 -2.93 -3.29
N ALA A 34 5.23 -2.45 -3.34
CA ALA A 34 4.81 -1.37 -4.23
C ALA A 34 5.55 -0.06 -3.94
N GLN A 35 5.71 0.30 -2.66
CA GLN A 35 6.44 1.50 -2.26
C GLN A 35 7.93 1.42 -2.59
N ALA A 36 8.55 0.25 -2.46
CA ALA A 36 9.94 0.04 -2.86
C ALA A 36 10.13 0.20 -4.38
N LEU A 37 9.14 -0.19 -5.18
CA LEU A 37 9.17 -0.08 -6.64
C LEU A 37 8.90 1.35 -7.13
N LEU A 38 7.92 2.03 -6.55
CA LEU A 38 7.43 3.34 -6.99
C LEU A 38 8.15 4.52 -6.32
N GLY A 39 8.83 4.26 -5.20
CA GLY A 39 9.54 5.26 -4.41
C GLY A 39 8.67 5.94 -3.33
N PRO A 40 9.30 6.78 -2.48
CA PRO A 40 8.67 7.35 -1.29
C PRO A 40 7.57 8.37 -1.60
N THR A 41 7.52 8.90 -2.82
CA THR A 41 6.54 9.90 -3.28
C THR A 41 5.29 9.29 -3.90
N ALA A 42 5.21 7.96 -4.02
CA ALA A 42 4.04 7.27 -4.55
C ALA A 42 2.78 7.64 -3.75
N THR A 43 1.69 7.90 -4.47
CA THR A 43 0.39 8.19 -3.87
C THR A 43 -0.29 6.92 -3.37
N VAL A 44 -1.34 7.06 -2.55
CA VAL A 44 -2.14 5.91 -2.10
C VAL A 44 -2.72 5.15 -3.30
N GLU A 45 -3.21 5.87 -4.32
CA GLU A 45 -3.74 5.26 -5.54
C GLU A 45 -2.67 4.47 -6.29
N ASP A 46 -1.47 5.03 -6.45
CA ASP A 46 -0.37 4.35 -7.14
C ASP A 46 0.01 3.04 -6.44
N LEU A 47 0.09 3.07 -5.11
CA LEU A 47 0.39 1.91 -4.28
C LEU A 47 -0.67 0.82 -4.45
N VAL A 48 -1.96 1.16 -4.30
CA VAL A 48 -3.07 0.21 -4.45
C VAL A 48 -3.09 -0.38 -5.86
N ARG A 49 -2.96 0.46 -6.90
CA ARG A 49 -2.93 0.01 -8.30
C ARG A 49 -1.75 -0.94 -8.57
N ALA A 50 -0.58 -0.67 -8.01
CA ALA A 50 0.58 -1.55 -8.14
C ALA A 50 0.39 -2.90 -7.43
N CYS A 51 -0.28 -2.91 -6.26
CA CYS A 51 -0.63 -4.15 -5.56
C CYS A 51 -1.62 -5.02 -6.34
N LEU A 52 -2.62 -4.40 -7.00
CA LEU A 52 -3.60 -5.13 -7.81
C LEU A 52 -3.00 -5.72 -9.09
N LYS A 53 -2.03 -5.04 -9.72
CA LYS A 53 -1.32 -5.57 -10.91
C LYS A 53 -0.56 -6.87 -10.66
N LYS A 54 -0.22 -7.17 -9.40
CA LYS A 54 0.47 -8.42 -9.03
C LYS A 54 -0.51 -9.56 -8.73
N GLY A 55 -1.81 -9.26 -8.57
CA GLY A 55 -2.85 -10.23 -8.20
C GLY A 55 -3.87 -10.56 -9.30
N ALA A 56 -3.69 -10.01 -10.51
CA ALA A 56 -4.47 -10.31 -11.71
C ALA A 56 -3.68 -11.19 -12.68
#